data_AF-A0A498GB02-F1
#
_entry.id   AF-A0A498GB02-F1
#
_cell.length_a   1.000
_cell.length_b   1.000
_cell.length_c   1.000
_cell.angle_alpha   90.00
_cell.angle_beta   90.00
_cell.angle_gamma   90.00
#
_symmetry.space_group_name_H-M   'P 1'
#
loop_
_entity.id
_entity.type
_entity.pdbx_description
1 polymer ?
#
loop_
_entity_poly.entity_id
_entity_poly.type
_entity_poly.pdbx_seq_one_letter_code
_entity_poly.pdbx_strand_id
1 'polypeptide(L)'
;MERSAPAASGDGRRARDAGFERVERRVRVEHTVQNTERIELSERREVTLADHTGDVTVAVDPRRGRSVTTVRAGNRVVLHDPSGLAGEYSVAVPDAYPLVLAFDADGPYVAGAATVAWHTRNASVERLVVSVGA
;
A
#
# COMPACT_ATOMS: atom_id res chain seq x y z
N MET A 1 28.47 -65.33 -33.19
CA MET A 1 29.13 -64.04 -32.89
C MET A 1 28.92 -63.15 -34.10
N GLU A 2 27.94 -62.24 -34.07
CA GLU A 2 28.07 -60.80 -33.72
C GLU A 2 28.93 -60.01 -34.74
N ARG A 3 28.57 -58.84 -35.29
CA ARG A 3 27.54 -57.83 -35.00
C ARG A 3 27.41 -56.81 -36.16
N SER A 4 26.19 -56.30 -36.33
CA SER A 4 25.76 -54.91 -36.56
C SER A 4 26.38 -53.99 -37.64
N ALA A 5 25.49 -53.51 -38.50
CA ALA A 5 25.54 -52.22 -39.23
C ALA A 5 24.31 -51.37 -38.83
N PRO A 6 24.30 -50.03 -39.02
CA PRO A 6 23.41 -49.11 -38.32
C PRO A 6 22.03 -48.95 -38.98
N ALA A 7 21.00 -48.76 -38.16
CA ALA A 7 19.66 -48.38 -38.58
C ALA A 7 19.46 -46.87 -38.45
N ALA A 8 19.03 -46.25 -39.55
CA ALA A 8 18.34 -44.98 -39.54
C ALA A 8 17.00 -45.13 -38.81
N SER A 9 16.64 -44.19 -37.95
CA SER A 9 15.25 -43.93 -37.61
C SER A 9 15.09 -42.48 -37.19
N GLY A 10 14.54 -41.66 -38.09
CA GLY A 10 13.96 -40.39 -37.70
C GLY A 10 12.66 -40.67 -36.96
N ASP A 11 12.52 -40.15 -35.76
CA ASP A 11 11.22 -40.07 -35.08
C ASP A 11 10.93 -38.61 -34.75
N GLY A 12 10.32 -37.93 -35.72
CA GLY A 12 9.71 -36.64 -35.52
C GLY A 12 8.45 -36.82 -34.68
N ARG A 13 8.58 -36.75 -33.35
CA ARG A 13 7.40 -36.59 -32.49
C ARG A 13 6.83 -35.19 -32.62
N ARG A 14 5.92 -35.03 -33.58
CA ARG A 14 4.81 -34.07 -33.48
C ARG A 14 3.94 -34.49 -32.30
N ALA A 15 4.19 -33.94 -31.12
CA ALA A 15 3.14 -33.81 -30.13
C ALA A 15 2.18 -32.74 -30.65
N ARG A 16 1.06 -33.18 -31.23
CA ARG A 16 -0.10 -32.31 -31.46
C ARG A 16 -0.71 -32.05 -30.09
N ASP A 17 -0.36 -30.93 -29.46
CA ASP A 17 -1.13 -30.46 -28.31
C ASP A 17 -2.53 -30.08 -28.79
N ALA A 18 -3.51 -30.83 -28.29
CA ALA A 18 -4.89 -30.78 -28.72
C ALA A 18 -5.53 -29.43 -28.34
N GLY A 19 -6.05 -28.68 -29.32
CA GLY A 19 -7.21 -27.80 -29.12
C GLY A 19 -7.08 -26.55 -28.23
N PHE A 20 -5.87 -26.10 -27.88
CA PHE A 20 -5.72 -24.88 -27.07
C PHE A 20 -5.04 -23.73 -27.83
N GLU A 21 -5.71 -22.58 -27.94
CA GLU A 21 -5.07 -21.32 -28.33
C GLU A 21 -4.46 -20.66 -27.10
N ARG A 22 -3.21 -20.21 -27.21
CA ARG A 22 -2.47 -19.56 -26.11
C ARG A 22 -2.15 -18.12 -26.45
N VAL A 23 -2.72 -17.20 -25.69
CA VAL A 23 -2.45 -15.75 -25.80
C VAL A 23 -1.62 -15.30 -24.61
N GLU A 24 -0.54 -14.57 -24.87
CA GLU A 24 0.27 -13.93 -23.84
C GLU A 24 0.17 -12.41 -23.91
N ARG A 25 0.00 -11.75 -22.76
CA ARG A 25 0.01 -10.29 -22.65
C ARG A 25 0.81 -9.82 -21.43
N ARG A 26 1.59 -8.76 -21.59
CA ARG A 26 2.17 -8.03 -20.45
C ARG A 26 1.08 -7.14 -19.85
N VAL A 27 0.85 -7.28 -18.55
CA VAL A 27 -0.17 -6.53 -17.80
C VAL A 27 0.48 -5.80 -16.64
N ARG A 28 -0.04 -4.62 -16.29
CA ARG A 28 0.30 -3.94 -15.04
C ARG A 28 -0.67 -4.43 -13.98
N VAL A 29 -0.15 -4.98 -12.89
CA VAL A 29 -0.94 -5.37 -11.72
C VAL A 29 -0.71 -4.32 -10.65
N GLU A 30 -1.80 -3.77 -10.11
CA GLU A 30 -1.74 -2.79 -9.02
C GLU A 30 -2.15 -3.48 -7.72
N HIS A 31 -1.31 -3.35 -6.70
CA HIS A 31 -1.55 -3.82 -5.36
C HIS A 31 -1.66 -2.62 -4.43
N THR A 32 -2.75 -2.55 -3.67
CA THR A 32 -2.90 -1.57 -2.59
C THR A 32 -2.37 -2.19 -1.30
N VAL A 33 -1.39 -1.54 -0.68
CA VAL A 33 -0.79 -2.00 0.58
C VAL A 33 -1.13 -1.01 1.68
N GLN A 34 -1.61 -1.50 2.82
CA GLN A 34 -1.84 -0.67 3.99
C GLN A 34 -0.54 -0.53 4.80
N ASN A 35 -0.19 0.69 5.16
CA ASN A 35 0.90 1.05 6.06
C ASN A 35 0.30 1.64 7.34
N THR A 36 1.04 1.49 8.44
CA THR A 36 0.68 2.06 9.74
C THR A 36 1.93 2.58 10.44
N GLU A 37 1.84 3.77 11.03
CA GLU A 37 2.88 4.36 11.86
C GLU A 37 2.28 4.87 13.17
N ARG A 38 2.88 4.48 14.30
CA ARG A 38 2.53 4.99 15.62
C ARG A 38 3.64 5.90 16.13
N ILE A 39 3.26 7.05 16.68
CA ILE A 39 4.16 8.04 17.28
C ILE A 39 3.74 8.36 18.70
N GLU A 40 4.72 8.57 19.57
CA GLU A 40 4.49 9.17 20.89
C GLU A 40 4.53 10.69 20.75
N LEU A 41 3.42 11.35 21.10
CA LEU A 41 3.20 12.78 20.85
C LEU A 41 4.09 13.69 21.73
N SER A 42 4.70 13.12 22.76
CA SER A 42 5.71 13.79 23.59
C SER A 42 7.07 13.86 22.94
N GLU A 43 7.35 13.02 21.94
CA GLU A 43 8.67 12.93 21.27
C GLU A 43 8.63 13.55 19.87
N ARG A 44 7.54 13.31 19.13
CA ARG A 44 7.35 13.79 17.76
C ARG A 44 5.88 14.10 17.52
N ARG A 45 5.61 15.08 16.65
CA ARG A 45 4.25 15.52 16.30
C ARG A 45 3.97 15.51 14.81
N GLU A 46 4.78 14.78 14.06
CA GLU A 46 4.69 14.73 12.60
C GLU A 46 4.92 13.30 12.09
N VAL A 47 4.14 12.92 11.09
CA VAL A 47 4.29 11.69 10.31
C VAL A 47 4.42 12.06 8.85
N THR A 48 5.47 11.57 8.19
CA THR A 48 5.70 11.81 6.76
C THR A 48 5.21 10.61 5.97
N LEU A 49 4.21 10.85 5.12
CA LEU A 49 3.70 9.91 4.15
C LEU A 49 4.47 10.11 2.85
N ALA A 50 5.48 9.26 2.61
CA ALA A 50 6.29 9.35 1.40
C ALA A 50 5.47 9.11 0.12
N ASP A 51 4.49 8.21 0.24
CA ASP A 51 3.48 7.89 -0.75
C ASP A 51 2.18 7.51 -0.04
N HIS A 52 1.04 7.93 -0.58
CA HIS A 52 -0.29 7.60 -0.08
C HIS A 52 -1.35 7.62 -1.19
N THR A 53 -2.43 6.85 -1.04
CA THR A 53 -3.60 6.89 -1.90
C THR A 53 -4.86 6.91 -1.04
N GLY A 54 -5.86 7.68 -1.46
CA GLY A 54 -7.16 7.74 -0.80
C GLY A 54 -7.10 8.42 0.57
N ASP A 55 -8.03 8.02 1.44
CA ASP A 55 -8.16 8.58 2.79
C ASP A 55 -7.08 8.03 3.73
N VAL A 56 -6.76 8.84 4.74
CA VAL A 56 -5.86 8.46 5.83
C VAL A 56 -6.68 8.27 7.09
N THR A 57 -6.43 7.21 7.84
CA THR A 57 -6.99 7.01 9.16
C THR A 57 -6.04 7.56 10.21
N VAL A 58 -6.55 8.42 11.08
CA VAL A 58 -5.82 9.02 12.19
C VAL A 58 -6.51 8.62 13.49
N ALA A 59 -5.79 7.93 14.36
CA ALA A 59 -6.23 7.61 15.71
C ALA A 59 -5.42 8.40 16.74
N VAL A 60 -6.10 9.11 17.64
CA VAL A 60 -5.48 9.88 18.72
C VAL A 60 -5.85 9.23 20.06
N ASP A 61 -4.83 8.80 20.81
CA ASP A 61 -4.95 8.12 22.11
C ASP A 61 -4.32 8.99 23.21
N PRO A 62 -5.09 9.90 23.83
CA PRO A 62 -4.61 10.80 24.87
C PRO A 62 -4.45 10.07 26.21
N ARG A 63 -3.30 10.25 26.87
CA ARG A 63 -3.03 9.65 28.20
C ARG A 63 -3.29 10.58 29.38
N ARG A 64 -3.27 11.91 29.18
CA ARG A 64 -3.57 12.91 30.23
C ARG A 64 -4.35 14.09 29.65
N GLY A 65 -5.64 13.89 29.44
CA GLY A 65 -6.50 14.89 28.80
C GLY A 65 -6.25 15.02 27.29
N ARG A 66 -7.24 15.54 26.58
CA ARG A 66 -7.17 15.72 25.13
C ARG A 66 -6.45 17.02 24.84
N SER A 67 -5.19 16.92 24.41
CA SER A 67 -4.33 18.08 24.19
C SER A 67 -4.12 18.40 22.72
N VAL A 68 -4.20 17.39 21.83
CA VAL A 68 -4.21 17.61 20.39
C VAL A 68 -5.56 18.20 20.00
N THR A 69 -5.56 19.39 19.40
CA THR A 69 -6.79 20.07 18.96
C THR A 69 -6.92 20.11 17.45
N THR A 70 -5.80 20.04 16.72
CA THR A 70 -5.81 20.17 15.26
C THR A 70 -4.88 19.16 14.62
N VAL A 71 -5.33 18.55 13.51
CA VAL A 71 -4.46 17.77 12.62
C VAL A 71 -4.42 18.47 11.27
N ARG A 72 -3.21 18.67 10.75
CA ARG A 72 -2.95 19.27 9.44
C ARG A 72 -2.35 18.24 8.49
N ALA A 73 -2.79 18.27 7.24
CA ALA A 73 -2.19 17.55 6.13
C ALA A 73 -1.54 18.58 5.19
N GLY A 74 -0.22 18.70 5.27
CA GLY A 74 0.51 19.83 4.70
C GLY A 74 -0.01 21.16 5.28
N ASN A 75 -0.49 22.05 4.41
CA ASN A 75 -1.02 23.36 4.81
C ASN A 75 -2.54 23.36 5.11
N ARG A 76 -3.21 22.20 5.08
CA ARG A 76 -4.66 22.11 5.26
C ARG A 76 -5.02 21.51 6.62
N VAL A 77 -5.90 22.18 7.37
CA VAL A 77 -6.53 21.58 8.54
C VAL A 77 -7.53 20.50 8.09
N VAL A 78 -7.34 19.28 8.57
CA VAL A 78 -8.21 18.13 8.24
C VAL A 78 -9.03 17.64 9.44
N LEU A 79 -8.58 17.91 10.66
CA LEU A 79 -9.35 17.72 11.88
C LEU A 79 -9.17 18.92 12.80
N HIS A 80 -10.24 19.33 13.46
CA HIS A 80 -10.20 20.34 14.49
C HIS A 80 -11.29 20.10 15.54
N ASP A 81 -10.89 20.02 16.80
CA ASP A 81 -11.77 20.02 17.96
C ASP A 81 -11.14 20.87 19.08
N PRO A 82 -11.73 22.04 19.43
CA PRO A 82 -11.24 22.87 20.52
C PRO A 82 -11.24 22.19 21.89
N SER A 83 -12.07 21.15 22.08
CA SER A 83 -12.09 20.34 23.30
C SER A 83 -11.06 19.20 23.29
N GLY A 84 -10.32 19.08 22.18
CA GLY A 84 -9.30 18.08 21.93
C GLY A 84 -9.83 16.80 21.27
N LEU A 85 -9.01 16.25 20.39
CA LEU A 85 -9.27 15.03 19.63
C LEU A 85 -8.99 13.78 20.46
N ALA A 86 -9.85 12.76 20.30
CA ALA A 86 -9.68 11.45 20.92
C ALA A 86 -10.52 10.41 20.15
N GLY A 87 -9.88 9.32 19.76
CA GLY A 87 -10.50 8.27 18.94
C GLY A 87 -9.97 8.24 17.52
N GLU A 88 -10.70 7.57 16.64
CA GLU A 88 -10.32 7.31 15.25
C GLU A 88 -11.12 8.17 14.27
N TYR A 89 -10.43 8.68 13.26
CA TYR A 89 -10.95 9.59 12.26
C TYR A 89 -10.45 9.17 10.87
N SER A 90 -11.35 9.05 9.90
CA SER A 90 -10.99 8.92 8.49
C SER A 90 -11.01 10.30 7.84
N VAL A 91 -9.89 10.71 7.24
CA VAL A 91 -9.69 12.06 6.71
C VAL A 91 -9.27 12.04 5.25
N ALA A 92 -9.98 12.84 4.45
CA ALA A 92 -9.56 13.15 3.10
C ALA A 92 -8.37 14.12 3.15
N VAL A 93 -7.27 13.75 2.49
CA VAL A 93 -6.03 14.52 2.47
C VAL A 93 -5.69 15.00 1.05
N PRO A 94 -4.87 16.04 0.89
CA PRO A 94 -4.36 16.43 -0.42
C PRO A 94 -3.54 15.32 -1.09
N ASP A 95 -3.61 15.26 -2.41
CA ASP A 95 -2.81 14.37 -3.25
C ASP A 95 -1.42 14.97 -3.48
N ALA A 96 -0.62 15.09 -2.41
CA ALA A 96 0.69 15.72 -2.41
C ALA A 96 1.78 14.75 -1.94
N TYR A 97 2.94 14.76 -2.60
CA TYR A 97 3.99 13.77 -2.36
C TYR A 97 5.36 14.43 -2.15
N PRO A 98 5.99 14.28 -0.97
CA PRO A 98 5.47 13.64 0.25
C PRO A 98 4.41 14.51 0.95
N LEU A 99 3.51 13.87 1.70
CA LEU A 99 2.55 14.55 2.58
C LEU A 99 3.00 14.48 4.03
N VAL A 100 3.00 15.61 4.74
CA VAL A 100 3.29 15.64 6.18
C VAL A 100 1.98 15.80 6.94
N LEU A 101 1.70 14.88 7.87
CA LEU A 101 0.65 15.02 8.86
C LEU A 101 1.21 15.59 10.15
N ALA A 102 0.71 16.75 10.57
CA ALA A 102 1.15 17.44 11.78
C ALA A 102 0.04 17.49 12.84
N PHE A 103 0.41 17.30 14.10
CA PHE A 103 -0.48 17.26 15.26
C PHE A 103 -0.24 18.49 16.15
N ASP A 104 -1.14 19.47 16.06
CA ASP A 104 -1.07 20.69 16.88
C ASP A 104 -1.80 20.49 18.20
N ALA A 105 -1.26 21.07 19.27
CA ALA A 105 -1.76 20.90 20.62
C ALA A 105 -1.57 22.16 21.47
N ASP A 106 -2.40 22.28 22.51
CA ASP A 106 -2.38 23.38 23.47
C ASP A 106 -1.27 23.18 24.51
N GLY A 107 -0.02 23.23 24.06
CA GLY A 107 1.16 23.21 24.93
C GLY A 107 2.36 22.44 24.38
N PRO A 108 3.53 22.60 25.02
CA PRO A 108 4.78 21.97 24.58
C PRO A 108 4.86 20.48 24.92
N TYR A 109 4.06 20.00 25.87
CA TYR A 109 4.02 18.59 26.27
C TYR A 109 2.64 17.99 25.99
N VAL A 110 2.62 16.90 25.20
CA VAL A 110 1.39 16.20 24.82
C VAL A 110 1.55 14.74 25.23
N ALA A 111 0.77 14.32 26.23
CA ALA A 111 0.82 12.95 26.72
C ALA A 111 -0.14 12.07 25.91
N GLY A 112 0.40 11.06 25.22
CA GLY A 112 -0.38 10.13 24.43
C GLY A 112 0.33 9.77 23.15
N ALA A 113 -0.39 9.09 22.28
CA ALA A 113 0.12 8.64 20.99
C ALA A 113 -0.85 8.97 19.86
N ALA A 114 -0.32 9.05 18.65
CA ALA A 114 -1.11 9.02 17.44
C ALA A 114 -0.73 7.80 16.61
N THR A 115 -1.72 7.15 16.01
CA THR A 115 -1.51 6.11 15.01
C THR A 115 -2.09 6.60 13.69
N VAL A 116 -1.28 6.59 12.65
CA VAL A 116 -1.66 6.96 11.28
C VAL A 116 -1.64 5.70 10.43
N ALA A 117 -2.72 5.43 9.71
CA ALA A 117 -2.79 4.33 8.74
C ALA A 117 -3.21 4.86 7.36
N TRP A 118 -2.50 4.43 6.32
CA TRP A 118 -2.71 4.89 4.95
C TRP A 118 -2.41 3.78 3.96
N HIS A 119 -2.87 3.94 2.73
CA HIS A 119 -2.59 2.99 1.66
C HIS A 119 -1.53 3.55 0.69
N THR A 120 -0.70 2.69 0.10
CA THR A 120 0.17 2.99 -1.04
C THR A 120 -0.20 2.11 -2.22
N ARG A 121 0.06 2.57 -3.46
CA ARG A 121 -0.11 1.76 -4.67
C ARG A 121 1.24 1.26 -5.17
N ASN A 122 1.44 -0.05 -5.08
CA ASN A 122 2.54 -0.74 -5.74
C ASN A 122 2.08 -1.26 -7.10
N ALA A 123 2.91 -1.11 -8.13
CA ALA A 123 2.65 -1.66 -9.44
C ALA A 123 3.77 -2.61 -9.88
N SER A 124 3.39 -3.81 -10.32
CA SER A 124 4.27 -4.78 -10.96
C SER A 124 3.87 -4.96 -12.43
N VAL A 125 4.84 -5.34 -13.28
CA VAL A 125 4.56 -5.82 -14.63
C VAL A 125 4.59 -7.33 -14.61
N GLU A 126 3.48 -7.96 -14.95
CA GLU A 126 3.32 -9.41 -14.93
C GLU A 126 2.91 -9.95 -16.31
N ARG A 127 3.13 -11.25 -16.50
CA ARG A 127 2.75 -11.95 -17.73
C ARG A 127 1.42 -12.67 -17.50
N LEU A 128 0.38 -12.21 -18.18
CA LEU A 128 -0.90 -12.91 -18.25
C LEU A 128 -0.86 -13.93 -19.39
N VAL A 129 -1.10 -15.20 -19.08
CA VAL A 129 -1.23 -16.28 -20.05
C VAL A 129 -2.67 -16.78 -20.01
N VAL A 130 -3.34 -16.72 -21.15
CA VAL A 130 -4.69 -17.26 -21.33
C VAL A 130 -4.61 -18.45 -22.27
N SER A 131 -5.13 -19.59 -21.82
CA SER A 131 -5.31 -20.79 -22.64
C SER A 131 -6.80 -20.99 -22.87
N VAL A 132 -7.24 -21.02 -24.13
CA VAL A 132 -8.63 -21.28 -24.49
C VAL A 132 -8.74 -22.72 -24.98
N GLY A 133 -9.52 -23.53 -24.28
CA GLY A 133 -9.88 -24.89 -24.72
C GLY A 133 -11.22 -24.90 -25.43
N ALA A 134 -11.34 -25.78 -26.43
CA ALA A 134 -12.61 -26.09 -27.07
C ALA A 134 -13.56 -26.84 -26.12
#